data_AF-A0A955DCV4-F1
#
_entry.id   AF-A0A955DCV4-F1
#
_cell.length_a   1.000
_cell.length_b   1.000
_cell.length_c   1.000
_cell.angle_alpha   90.00
_cell.angle_beta   90.00
_cell.angle_gamma   90.00
#
_symmetry.space_group_name_H-M   'P 1'
#
loop_
_entity.id
_entity.type
_entity.pdbx_description
1 polymer ?
#
loop_
_entity_poly.entity_id
_entity_poly.type
_entity_poly.pdbx_seq_one_letter_code
_entity_poly.pdbx_strand_id
1 'polypeptide(L)'
;MFKFLRKYNKWILAVGGTLLMIVFLVPQAIQALSQSAAAGSATIATYGAKGEHSVRAADWNRAQQEVQFLQTVGRQVIANAVEISDPEHWYLLVEEARAADLIGGRQLAYDLIPDSPTLTRDQQLQLMAQRAGGDRDFTLDTIAKTLGVAQLIKMTRDGAPFSDLRLRHTAARIFHQVGGEMIIIEADPADSTIQPTEDQILTQMNAYADVLPGEGEHGFGYRLPDRAKLEWVSIPAAAARTVVAASADFDGVAQKKYWRLNESRFGAADFSKPVPQSVKDALLDELTEAKLAEIAKFAQDSLMLKRRGLATREGYFVLPDDWNEDLPALARELQERYGVELPPYKSSGAKWLTMTDLGSLAGIGLASTTQFGSTPIGLAQLVSATKEFRGSQTITIQQGITGATLTGPDGSRYLFRITATDPNRPPTGVDEVRDAVVNDLRRLDAYSSLINQVDAMRADAIEMGMLAMAIDRGTSVRRVGGAALANPQQLSIQLQLGRTLTPAPTSLPVLGPNTEVIAALVDHGLALPLTTPANEIPVADRLVVMPVEAQLAALVFKITRQVPLTQEQYEAFAAAGIIQEVLNTGELDDDAVIRDVFSRDAIVARHNFKFNRRDTNDPDADPPTTSAGLGG
;
A
#
# COMPACT_ATOMS: atom_id res chain seq x y z
N MET A 1 -42.79 -83.80 -4.76
CA MET A 1 -41.92 -82.68 -5.22
C MET A 1 -42.36 -81.29 -4.72
N PHE A 2 -43.64 -81.03 -4.42
CA PHE A 2 -44.11 -79.74 -3.87
C PHE A 2 -43.84 -79.49 -2.36
N LYS A 3 -43.38 -80.47 -1.58
CA LYS A 3 -42.98 -80.25 -0.16
C LYS A 3 -41.57 -79.65 -0.02
N PHE A 4 -40.66 -79.88 -0.97
CA PHE A 4 -39.28 -79.40 -0.91
C PHE A 4 -39.19 -77.90 -1.25
N LEU A 5 -39.92 -77.45 -2.27
CA LEU A 5 -40.04 -76.04 -2.65
C LEU A 5 -40.71 -75.19 -1.56
N ARG A 6 -41.64 -75.76 -0.78
CA ARG A 6 -42.28 -75.02 0.33
C ARG A 6 -41.40 -74.89 1.57
N LYS A 7 -40.48 -75.84 1.82
CA LYS A 7 -39.57 -75.81 2.98
C LYS A 7 -38.40 -74.84 2.80
N TYR A 8 -37.93 -74.64 1.57
CA TYR A 8 -36.77 -73.79 1.27
C TYR A 8 -37.10 -72.49 0.52
N ASN A 9 -38.39 -72.15 0.37
CA ASN A 9 -38.82 -70.95 -0.38
C ASN A 9 -38.15 -69.65 0.11
N LYS A 10 -37.96 -69.49 1.43
CA LYS A 10 -37.28 -68.32 2.00
C LYS A 10 -35.78 -68.29 1.68
N TRP A 11 -35.11 -69.44 1.66
CA TRP A 11 -33.67 -69.53 1.36
C TRP A 11 -33.39 -69.36 -0.13
N ILE A 12 -34.24 -69.92 -1.00
CA ILE A 12 -34.12 -69.74 -2.45
C ILE A 12 -34.42 -68.28 -2.83
N LEU A 13 -35.40 -67.63 -2.18
CA LEU A 13 -35.69 -66.22 -2.41
C LEU A 13 -34.58 -65.30 -1.88
N ALA A 14 -34.01 -65.61 -0.71
CA ALA A 14 -32.89 -64.84 -0.15
C ALA A 14 -31.62 -65.02 -1.01
N VAL A 15 -31.22 -66.25 -1.31
CA VAL A 15 -30.01 -66.50 -2.12
C VAL A 15 -30.21 -66.03 -3.56
N GLY A 16 -31.35 -66.33 -4.18
CA GLY A 16 -31.67 -65.87 -5.52
C GLY A 16 -31.77 -64.35 -5.63
N GLY A 17 -32.36 -63.68 -4.63
CA GLY A 17 -32.45 -62.23 -4.56
C GLY A 17 -31.09 -61.54 -4.41
N THR A 18 -30.21 -62.06 -3.55
CA THR A 18 -28.86 -61.51 -3.36
C THR A 18 -27.97 -61.76 -4.59
N LEU A 19 -28.04 -62.95 -5.19
CA LEU A 19 -27.28 -63.26 -6.41
C LEU A 19 -27.76 -62.40 -7.59
N LEU A 20 -29.07 -62.14 -7.68
CA LEU A 20 -29.64 -61.27 -8.71
C LEU A 20 -29.27 -59.79 -8.49
N MET A 21 -29.19 -59.32 -7.23
CA MET A 21 -28.65 -57.98 -6.93
C MET A 21 -27.16 -57.87 -7.27
N ILE A 22 -26.33 -58.86 -6.97
CA ILE A 22 -24.90 -58.85 -7.30
C ILE A 22 -24.72 -58.84 -8.83
N VAL A 23 -25.47 -59.67 -9.57
CA VAL A 23 -25.41 -59.72 -11.03
C VAL A 23 -25.87 -58.41 -11.68
N PHE A 24 -26.77 -57.65 -11.05
CA PHE A 24 -27.20 -56.34 -11.56
C PHE A 24 -26.26 -55.19 -11.18
N LEU A 25 -25.55 -55.27 -10.05
CA LEU A 25 -24.59 -54.24 -9.59
C LEU A 25 -23.21 -54.36 -10.24
N VAL A 26 -22.76 -55.58 -10.55
CA VAL A 26 -21.43 -55.83 -11.12
C VAL A 26 -21.21 -55.13 -12.47
N PRO A 27 -22.15 -55.12 -13.44
CA PRO A 27 -21.98 -54.39 -14.70
C PRO A 27 -21.85 -52.88 -14.50
N GLN A 28 -22.62 -52.29 -13.59
CA GLN A 28 -22.58 -50.84 -13.31
C GLN A 28 -21.32 -50.43 -12.56
N ALA A 29 -20.84 -51.24 -11.62
CA ALA A 29 -19.60 -50.98 -10.90
C ALA A 29 -18.36 -51.12 -11.80
N ILE A 30 -18.34 -52.14 -12.68
CA ILE A 30 -17.25 -52.33 -13.65
C ILE A 30 -17.27 -51.24 -14.73
N GLN A 31 -18.44 -50.80 -15.20
CA GLN A 31 -18.55 -49.69 -16.16
C GLN A 31 -18.19 -48.34 -15.53
N ALA A 32 -18.56 -48.08 -14.28
CA ALA A 32 -18.17 -46.85 -13.58
C ALA A 32 -16.66 -46.77 -13.35
N LEU A 33 -16.03 -47.89 -12.94
CA LEU A 33 -14.56 -47.99 -12.79
C LEU A 33 -13.83 -47.94 -14.14
N SER A 34 -14.38 -48.52 -15.20
CA SER A 34 -13.74 -48.47 -16.53
C SER A 34 -13.88 -47.10 -17.19
N GLN A 35 -15.00 -46.40 -17.02
CA GLN A 35 -15.20 -45.04 -17.53
C GLN A 35 -14.33 -44.01 -16.81
N SER A 36 -14.17 -44.13 -15.49
CA SER A 36 -13.26 -43.27 -14.71
C SER A 36 -11.77 -43.58 -14.98
N ALA A 37 -11.39 -44.85 -15.18
CA ALA A 37 -10.04 -45.23 -15.62
C ALA A 37 -9.73 -44.83 -17.08
N ALA A 38 -10.74 -44.87 -17.97
CA ALA A 38 -10.60 -44.44 -19.37
C ALA A 38 -10.49 -42.92 -19.51
N ALA A 39 -11.22 -42.15 -18.68
CA ALA A 39 -11.14 -40.68 -18.69
C ALA A 39 -9.79 -40.14 -18.19
N GLY A 40 -9.15 -40.81 -17.21
CA GLY A 40 -7.86 -40.37 -16.65
C GLY A 40 -6.62 -40.77 -17.48
N SER A 41 -6.73 -41.77 -18.36
CA SER A 41 -5.59 -42.32 -19.12
C SER A 41 -5.41 -41.75 -20.53
N ALA A 42 -6.34 -40.92 -20.99
CA ALA A 42 -6.23 -40.23 -22.28
C ALA A 42 -5.01 -39.30 -22.30
N THR A 43 -4.18 -39.40 -23.34
CA THR A 43 -3.02 -38.52 -23.54
C THR A 43 -3.48 -37.21 -24.18
N ILE A 44 -3.28 -36.11 -23.48
CA ILE A 44 -3.74 -34.78 -23.90
C ILE A 44 -2.63 -33.90 -24.48
N ALA A 45 -1.36 -34.17 -24.13
CA ALA A 45 -0.20 -33.45 -24.62
C ALA A 45 1.04 -34.35 -24.62
N THR A 46 2.07 -33.92 -25.34
CA THR A 46 3.38 -34.58 -25.39
C THR A 46 4.49 -33.57 -25.19
N TYR A 47 5.62 -34.02 -24.64
CA TYR A 47 6.82 -33.20 -24.44
C TYR A 47 8.11 -34.03 -24.56
N GLY A 48 9.25 -33.36 -24.65
CA GLY A 48 10.57 -33.93 -24.92
C GLY A 48 11.05 -33.68 -26.35
N ALA A 49 12.35 -33.88 -26.61
CA ALA A 49 13.00 -33.54 -27.88
C ALA A 49 12.32 -34.19 -29.11
N LYS A 50 11.67 -35.35 -28.90
CA LYS A 50 10.89 -36.08 -29.91
C LYS A 50 9.43 -36.33 -29.50
N GLY A 51 8.91 -35.66 -28.46
CA GLY A 51 7.57 -35.94 -27.92
C GLY A 51 7.46 -37.31 -27.25
N GLU A 52 8.54 -37.76 -26.62
CA GLU A 52 8.66 -39.10 -26.02
C GLU A 52 7.87 -39.25 -24.71
N HIS A 53 7.53 -38.14 -24.06
CA HIS A 53 6.72 -38.13 -22.85
C HIS A 53 5.28 -37.75 -23.18
N SER A 54 4.33 -38.42 -22.53
CA SER A 54 2.89 -38.19 -22.68
C SER A 54 2.31 -37.63 -21.39
N VAL A 55 1.55 -36.55 -21.49
CA VAL A 55 0.79 -35.96 -20.38
C VAL A 55 -0.62 -36.55 -20.41
N ARG A 56 -1.02 -37.20 -19.33
CA ARG A 56 -2.36 -37.79 -19.20
C ARG A 56 -3.35 -36.77 -18.67
N ALA A 57 -4.62 -36.96 -18.98
CA ALA A 57 -5.72 -36.12 -18.49
C ALA A 57 -5.75 -36.02 -16.95
N ALA A 58 -5.40 -37.11 -16.24
CA ALA A 58 -5.29 -37.10 -14.78
C ALA A 58 -4.16 -36.18 -14.27
N ASP A 59 -2.99 -36.19 -14.92
CA ASP A 59 -1.84 -35.35 -14.54
C ASP A 59 -2.13 -33.87 -14.83
N TRP A 60 -2.87 -33.60 -15.90
CA TRP A 60 -3.30 -32.26 -16.27
C TRP A 60 -4.32 -31.66 -15.31
N ASN A 61 -5.35 -32.43 -14.95
CA ASN A 61 -6.33 -31.99 -13.95
C ASN A 61 -5.65 -31.71 -12.62
N ARG A 62 -4.62 -32.49 -12.27
CA ARG A 62 -3.81 -32.23 -11.08
C ARG A 62 -2.99 -30.95 -11.21
N ALA A 63 -2.32 -30.71 -12.33
CA ALA A 63 -1.59 -29.46 -12.57
C ALA A 63 -2.50 -28.23 -12.49
N GLN A 64 -3.74 -28.32 -12.99
CA GLN A 64 -4.74 -27.25 -12.86
C GLN A 64 -5.11 -26.96 -11.40
N GLN A 65 -5.32 -28.00 -10.59
CA GLN A 65 -5.59 -27.85 -9.15
C GLN A 65 -4.38 -27.25 -8.41
N GLU A 66 -3.16 -27.62 -8.80
CA GLU A 66 -1.92 -27.10 -8.22
C GLU A 66 -1.74 -25.60 -8.54
N VAL A 67 -2.03 -25.16 -9.76
CA VAL A 67 -2.00 -23.73 -10.12
C VAL A 67 -3.04 -22.93 -9.32
N GLN A 68 -4.25 -23.45 -9.15
CA GLN A 68 -5.28 -22.82 -8.30
C GLN A 68 -4.80 -22.67 -6.83
N PHE A 69 -4.12 -23.71 -6.31
CA PHE A 69 -3.46 -23.65 -5.01
C PHE A 69 -2.40 -22.55 -4.94
N LEU A 70 -1.54 -22.44 -5.96
CA LEU A 70 -0.48 -21.42 -6.03
C LEU A 70 -1.03 -19.99 -6.10
N GLN A 71 -2.12 -19.78 -6.83
CA GLN A 71 -2.79 -18.47 -6.93
C GLN A 71 -3.40 -18.02 -5.59
N THR A 72 -3.88 -18.98 -4.77
CA THR A 72 -4.60 -18.71 -3.52
C THR A 72 -3.66 -18.66 -2.29
N VAL A 73 -2.62 -19.49 -2.27
CA VAL A 73 -1.74 -19.71 -1.10
C VAL A 73 -0.26 -19.43 -1.43
N GLY A 74 0.18 -19.73 -2.66
CA GLY A 74 1.59 -19.83 -3.05
C GLY A 74 2.32 -18.52 -3.37
N ARG A 75 1.62 -17.36 -3.45
CA ARG A 75 2.26 -16.07 -3.77
C ARG A 75 3.35 -15.65 -2.78
N GLN A 76 3.33 -16.13 -1.54
CA GLN A 76 4.36 -15.79 -0.54
C GLN A 76 5.61 -16.68 -0.61
N VAL A 77 5.58 -17.82 -1.32
CA VAL A 77 6.65 -18.85 -1.29
C VAL A 77 7.47 -18.92 -2.58
N ILE A 78 6.86 -18.63 -3.75
CA ILE A 78 7.54 -18.73 -5.07
C ILE A 78 7.65 -17.37 -5.78
N ALA A 79 6.72 -16.44 -5.53
CA ALA A 79 6.30 -15.49 -6.55
C ALA A 79 7.02 -14.14 -6.56
N ASN A 80 8.34 -14.10 -6.32
CA ASN A 80 9.13 -12.91 -6.65
C ASN A 80 9.93 -13.06 -7.95
N ALA A 81 10.16 -14.28 -8.44
CA ALA A 81 11.03 -14.52 -9.61
C ALA A 81 10.29 -14.87 -10.91
N VAL A 82 9.19 -15.65 -10.87
CA VAL A 82 8.48 -16.14 -12.08
C VAL A 82 6.96 -16.10 -11.85
N GLU A 83 6.21 -15.52 -12.80
CA GLU A 83 4.73 -15.53 -12.76
C GLU A 83 4.20 -16.89 -13.25
N ILE A 84 3.49 -17.61 -12.37
CA ILE A 84 2.91 -18.92 -12.69
C ILE A 84 1.39 -18.76 -12.73
N SER A 85 0.86 -18.68 -13.95
CA SER A 85 -0.59 -18.53 -14.21
C SER A 85 -1.16 -19.67 -15.05
N ASP A 86 -0.32 -20.44 -15.74
CA ASP A 86 -0.73 -21.46 -16.71
C ASP A 86 -0.39 -22.89 -16.25
N PRO A 87 -1.30 -23.87 -16.39
CA PRO A 87 -1.06 -25.27 -16.02
C PRO A 87 0.08 -25.94 -16.78
N GLU A 88 0.28 -25.63 -18.07
CA GLU A 88 1.39 -26.18 -18.85
C GLU A 88 2.76 -25.69 -18.36
N HIS A 89 2.82 -24.43 -17.94
CA HIS A 89 4.03 -23.79 -17.45
C HIS A 89 4.44 -24.40 -16.11
N TRP A 90 3.48 -24.51 -15.19
CA TRP A 90 3.68 -25.18 -13.91
C TRP A 90 4.10 -26.64 -14.07
N TYR A 91 3.39 -27.40 -14.92
CA TYR A 91 3.68 -28.81 -15.14
C TYR A 91 5.12 -29.03 -15.62
N LEU A 92 5.56 -28.27 -16.62
CA LEU A 92 6.92 -28.40 -17.17
C LEU A 92 8.01 -27.98 -16.18
N LEU A 93 7.79 -26.93 -15.37
CA LEU A 93 8.72 -26.54 -14.31
C LEU A 93 8.87 -27.65 -13.26
N VAL A 94 7.77 -28.30 -12.89
CA VAL A 94 7.79 -29.44 -11.97
C VAL A 94 8.53 -30.63 -12.59
N GLU A 95 8.38 -30.89 -13.89
CA GLU A 95 9.14 -31.95 -14.57
C GLU A 95 10.64 -31.63 -14.64
N GLU A 96 11.04 -30.38 -14.88
CA GLU A 96 12.46 -29.98 -14.81
C GLU A 96 13.04 -30.15 -13.39
N ALA A 97 12.31 -29.70 -12.38
CA ALA A 97 12.72 -29.86 -10.98
C ALA A 97 12.80 -31.35 -10.59
N ARG A 98 11.89 -32.18 -11.11
CA ARG A 98 11.92 -33.64 -10.91
C ARG A 98 13.10 -34.29 -11.62
N ALA A 99 13.38 -33.90 -12.86
CA ALA A 99 14.51 -34.41 -13.62
C ALA A 99 15.86 -34.02 -12.97
N ALA A 100 15.90 -32.88 -12.27
CA ALA A 100 17.04 -32.43 -11.48
C ALA A 100 17.09 -33.01 -10.04
N ASP A 101 16.14 -33.89 -9.66
CA ASP A 101 16.03 -34.50 -8.33
C ASP A 101 15.88 -33.47 -7.17
N LEU A 102 15.20 -32.35 -7.44
CA LEU A 102 15.02 -31.25 -6.50
C LEU A 102 13.71 -31.31 -5.71
N ILE A 103 12.81 -32.24 -6.03
CA ILE A 103 11.53 -32.38 -5.34
C ILE A 103 11.71 -33.20 -4.06
N GLY A 104 11.66 -32.53 -2.92
CA GLY A 104 11.75 -33.15 -1.60
C GLY A 104 10.53 -33.99 -1.22
N GLY A 105 10.65 -34.78 -0.16
CA GLY A 105 9.52 -35.53 0.41
C GLY A 105 8.53 -34.65 1.16
N ARG A 106 7.30 -35.15 1.35
CA ARG A 106 6.22 -34.44 2.09
C ARG A 106 6.60 -34.03 3.51
N GLN A 107 7.53 -34.74 4.14
CA GLN A 107 8.03 -34.41 5.48
C GLN A 107 8.75 -33.06 5.49
N LEU A 108 9.59 -32.79 4.49
CA LEU A 108 10.30 -31.51 4.36
C LEU A 108 9.30 -30.37 4.12
N ALA A 109 8.26 -30.61 3.33
CA ALA A 109 7.18 -29.65 3.13
C ALA A 109 6.40 -29.37 4.42
N TYR A 110 6.17 -30.39 5.26
CA TYR A 110 5.52 -30.23 6.56
C TYR A 110 6.38 -29.40 7.51
N ASP A 111 7.68 -29.71 7.62
CA ASP A 111 8.59 -29.06 8.56
C ASP A 111 8.81 -27.56 8.26
N LEU A 112 8.63 -27.16 7.00
CA LEU A 112 8.75 -25.76 6.55
C LEU A 112 7.50 -24.92 6.78
N ILE A 113 6.37 -25.52 7.19
CA ILE A 113 5.19 -24.75 7.60
C ILE A 113 5.51 -24.07 8.95
N PRO A 114 5.52 -22.72 9.00
CA PRO A 114 5.95 -21.99 10.18
C PRO A 114 4.98 -22.19 11.34
N ASP A 115 5.51 -22.33 12.56
CA ASP A 115 4.67 -22.29 13.75
C ASP A 115 4.15 -20.86 13.95
N SER A 116 2.83 -20.72 14.15
CA SER A 116 2.21 -19.43 14.48
C SER A 116 1.87 -19.41 15.97
N PRO A 117 2.02 -18.25 16.65
CA PRO A 117 1.58 -18.11 18.03
C PRO A 117 0.06 -18.37 18.23
N THR A 118 -0.72 -18.36 17.14
CA THR A 118 -2.19 -18.52 17.19
C THR A 118 -2.72 -19.82 16.59
N LEU A 119 -1.91 -20.55 15.78
CA LEU A 119 -2.35 -21.73 15.04
C LEU A 119 -1.24 -22.78 14.99
N THR A 120 -1.57 -24.04 15.32
CA THR A 120 -0.64 -25.15 15.17
C THR A 120 -0.36 -25.43 13.69
N ARG A 121 0.79 -26.04 13.38
CA ARG A 121 1.17 -26.47 12.03
C ARG A 121 0.09 -27.28 11.32
N ASP A 122 -0.54 -28.22 12.03
CA ASP A 122 -1.64 -29.03 11.49
C ASP A 122 -2.90 -28.20 11.18
N GLN A 123 -3.24 -27.23 12.03
CA GLN A 123 -4.38 -26.33 11.79
C GLN A 123 -4.12 -25.42 10.58
N GLN A 124 -2.89 -24.93 10.42
CA GLN A 124 -2.52 -24.15 9.25
C GLN A 124 -2.59 -24.97 7.97
N LEU A 125 -2.06 -26.19 7.98
CA LEU A 125 -2.13 -27.11 6.86
C LEU A 125 -3.59 -27.42 6.48
N GLN A 126 -4.46 -27.60 7.48
CA GLN A 126 -5.89 -27.82 7.26
C GLN A 126 -6.58 -26.59 6.65
N LEU A 127 -6.22 -25.38 7.07
CA LEU A 127 -6.73 -24.14 6.48
C LEU A 127 -6.26 -23.94 5.03
N MET A 128 -5.00 -24.28 4.72
CA MET A 128 -4.47 -24.23 3.35
C MET A 128 -5.20 -25.24 2.44
N ALA A 129 -5.39 -26.47 2.93
CA ALA A 129 -6.14 -27.51 2.23
C ALA A 129 -7.60 -27.08 1.94
N GLN A 130 -8.28 -26.50 2.94
CA GLN A 130 -9.66 -26.00 2.79
C GLN A 130 -9.77 -24.86 1.79
N ARG A 131 -8.83 -23.91 1.79
CA ARG A 131 -8.85 -22.75 0.88
C ARG A 131 -8.62 -23.13 -0.58
N ALA A 132 -7.83 -24.18 -0.83
CA ALA A 132 -7.51 -24.63 -2.17
C ALA A 132 -8.40 -25.79 -2.67
N GLY A 133 -9.38 -26.23 -1.87
CA GLY A 133 -10.24 -27.36 -2.20
C GLY A 133 -9.51 -28.71 -2.31
N GLY A 134 -8.32 -28.82 -1.72
CA GLY A 134 -7.46 -30.00 -1.78
C GLY A 134 -7.43 -30.80 -0.49
N ASP A 135 -6.88 -32.02 -0.55
CA ASP A 135 -6.59 -32.84 0.63
C ASP A 135 -5.23 -32.46 1.27
N ARG A 136 -4.98 -32.91 2.51
CA ARG A 136 -3.71 -32.73 3.24
C ARG A 136 -2.52 -33.22 2.41
N ASP A 137 -2.63 -34.41 1.84
CA ASP A 137 -1.57 -35.03 1.05
C ASP A 137 -1.29 -34.28 -0.25
N PHE A 138 -2.35 -33.81 -0.92
CA PHE A 138 -2.23 -32.95 -2.08
C PHE A 138 -1.50 -31.65 -1.73
N THR A 139 -1.89 -31.01 -0.63
CA THR A 139 -1.30 -29.75 -0.17
C THR A 139 0.20 -29.88 0.09
N LEU A 140 0.62 -30.91 0.84
CA LEU A 140 2.03 -31.17 1.13
C LEU A 140 2.85 -31.50 -0.13
N ASP A 141 2.27 -32.25 -1.06
CA ASP A 141 2.91 -32.58 -2.34
C ASP A 141 3.11 -31.33 -3.21
N THR A 142 2.12 -30.44 -3.27
CA THR A 142 2.21 -29.17 -4.00
C THR A 142 3.25 -28.25 -3.38
N ILE A 143 3.34 -28.19 -2.03
CA ILE A 143 4.39 -27.43 -1.33
C ILE A 143 5.78 -28.03 -1.61
N ALA A 144 5.93 -29.35 -1.64
CA ALA A 144 7.21 -29.98 -1.97
C ALA A 144 7.67 -29.65 -3.41
N LYS A 145 6.75 -29.73 -4.38
CA LYS A 145 7.01 -29.34 -5.78
C LYS A 145 7.40 -27.87 -5.91
N THR A 146 6.66 -27.00 -5.22
CA THR A 146 6.91 -25.56 -5.09
C THR A 146 8.35 -25.29 -4.65
N LEU A 147 8.80 -25.94 -3.59
CA LEU A 147 10.16 -25.78 -3.08
C LEU A 147 11.22 -26.29 -4.05
N GLY A 148 10.95 -27.42 -4.72
CA GLY A 148 11.86 -27.96 -5.75
C GLY A 148 12.01 -27.03 -6.96
N VAL A 149 10.91 -26.42 -7.42
CA VAL A 149 10.94 -25.42 -8.51
C VAL A 149 11.67 -24.15 -8.06
N ALA A 150 11.43 -23.67 -6.83
CA ALA A 150 12.15 -22.53 -6.28
C ALA A 150 13.67 -22.82 -6.19
N GLN A 151 14.05 -24.03 -5.81
CA GLN A 151 15.44 -24.46 -5.76
C GLN A 151 16.06 -24.54 -7.17
N LEU A 152 15.33 -25.00 -8.18
CA LEU A 152 15.77 -25.04 -9.57
C LEU A 152 16.10 -23.62 -10.08
N ILE A 153 15.18 -22.69 -9.85
CA ILE A 153 15.34 -21.28 -10.23
C ILE A 153 16.54 -20.68 -9.49
N LYS A 154 16.64 -20.94 -8.18
CA LYS A 154 17.77 -20.48 -7.35
C LYS A 154 19.11 -21.02 -7.85
N MET A 155 19.23 -22.32 -8.14
CA MET A 155 20.47 -22.91 -8.66
C MET A 155 20.88 -22.30 -10.00
N THR A 156 19.90 -21.96 -10.84
CA THR A 156 20.16 -21.30 -12.12
C THR A 156 20.63 -19.85 -11.92
N ARG A 157 20.04 -19.15 -10.96
CA ARG A 157 20.46 -17.81 -10.53
C ARG A 157 21.88 -17.82 -9.93
N ASP A 158 22.17 -18.79 -9.07
CA ASP A 158 23.42 -18.89 -8.30
C ASP A 158 24.55 -19.61 -9.08
N GLY A 159 24.32 -19.99 -10.33
CA GLY A 159 25.21 -20.86 -11.11
C GLY A 159 26.60 -20.27 -11.41
N ALA A 160 26.78 -18.95 -11.22
CA ALA A 160 28.07 -18.29 -11.37
C ALA A 160 28.83 -18.24 -10.03
N PRO A 161 29.96 -18.95 -9.88
CA PRO A 161 30.76 -18.86 -8.66
C PRO A 161 31.36 -17.45 -8.53
N PHE A 162 31.16 -16.82 -7.37
CA PHE A 162 31.84 -15.58 -7.02
C PHE A 162 33.25 -15.88 -6.50
N SER A 163 34.25 -15.12 -6.95
CA SER A 163 35.57 -15.18 -6.34
C SER A 163 35.56 -14.54 -4.94
N ASP A 164 36.39 -15.05 -4.02
CA ASP A 164 36.56 -14.47 -2.68
C ASP A 164 36.94 -12.99 -2.72
N LEU A 165 37.75 -12.59 -3.71
CA LEU A 165 38.16 -11.20 -3.89
C LEU A 165 36.97 -10.32 -4.28
N ARG A 166 36.08 -10.80 -5.15
CA ARG A 166 34.85 -10.09 -5.53
C ARG A 166 33.89 -9.98 -4.35
N LEU A 167 33.71 -11.05 -3.58
CA LEU A 167 32.88 -11.04 -2.37
C LEU A 167 33.40 -10.00 -1.36
N ARG A 168 34.71 -9.99 -1.09
CA ARG A 168 35.34 -9.02 -0.19
C ARG A 168 35.23 -7.59 -0.68
N HIS A 169 35.53 -7.34 -1.95
CA HIS A 169 35.46 -5.99 -2.53
C HIS A 169 34.03 -5.44 -2.50
N THR A 170 33.06 -6.28 -2.86
CA THR A 170 31.65 -5.88 -2.87
C THR A 170 31.12 -5.67 -1.47
N ALA A 171 31.43 -6.57 -0.54
CA ALA A 171 31.04 -6.41 0.87
C ALA A 171 31.66 -5.14 1.49
N ALA A 172 32.94 -4.88 1.22
CA ALA A 172 33.60 -3.66 1.65
C ALA A 172 32.87 -2.42 1.13
N ARG A 173 32.51 -2.39 -0.16
CA ARG A 173 31.76 -1.28 -0.74
C ARG A 173 30.36 -1.11 -0.14
N ILE A 174 29.59 -2.19 -0.07
CA ILE A 174 28.16 -2.12 0.30
C ILE A 174 27.97 -1.73 1.77
N PHE A 175 28.85 -2.21 2.65
CA PHE A 175 28.73 -2.04 4.09
C PHE A 175 29.63 -0.93 4.66
N HIS A 176 30.49 -0.29 3.85
CA HIS A 176 31.26 0.87 4.30
C HIS A 176 30.32 2.01 4.66
N GLN A 177 30.47 2.55 5.88
CA GLN A 177 29.64 3.65 6.35
C GLN A 177 30.43 4.95 6.38
N VAL A 178 29.83 5.99 5.82
CA VAL A 178 30.40 7.34 5.79
C VAL A 178 29.52 8.29 6.61
N GLY A 179 30.07 8.82 7.69
CA GLY A 179 29.40 9.79 8.56
C GLY A 179 29.98 11.19 8.37
N GLY A 180 29.14 12.22 8.48
CA GLY A 180 29.57 13.57 8.14
C GLY A 180 28.57 14.68 8.43
N GLU A 181 28.96 15.87 8.03
CA GLU A 181 28.13 17.06 7.98
C GLU A 181 27.68 17.30 6.54
N MET A 182 26.40 17.63 6.38
CA MET A 182 25.74 17.76 5.09
C MET A 182 25.03 19.10 5.00
N ILE A 183 25.17 19.75 3.85
CA ILE A 183 24.40 20.92 3.43
C ILE A 183 23.78 20.58 2.07
N ILE A 184 22.53 20.95 1.90
CA ILE A 184 21.81 20.80 0.63
C ILE A 184 21.34 22.20 0.25
N ILE A 185 21.69 22.61 -0.96
CA ILE A 185 21.29 23.87 -1.55
C ILE A 185 20.31 23.52 -2.67
N GLU A 186 19.03 23.77 -2.45
CA GLU A 186 18.00 23.57 -3.45
C GLU A 186 18.00 24.76 -4.42
N ALA A 187 17.74 24.51 -5.70
CA ALA A 187 17.57 25.59 -6.67
C ALA A 187 16.31 26.40 -6.32
N ASP A 188 16.47 27.69 -6.02
CA ASP A 188 15.35 28.59 -5.79
C ASP A 188 14.88 29.19 -7.12
N PRO A 189 13.61 29.05 -7.51
CA PRO A 189 13.09 29.71 -8.73
C PRO A 189 13.23 31.24 -8.68
N ALA A 190 13.39 31.86 -7.52
CA ALA A 190 13.62 33.30 -7.38
C ALA A 190 15.01 33.75 -7.86
N ASP A 191 16.00 32.84 -7.88
CA ASP A 191 17.35 33.12 -8.37
C ASP A 191 17.43 33.14 -9.90
N SER A 192 16.39 32.63 -10.56
CA SER A 192 16.30 32.64 -12.02
C SER A 192 15.85 34.00 -12.56
N THR A 193 16.50 34.41 -13.65
CA THR A 193 16.17 35.65 -14.37
C THR A 193 15.33 35.42 -15.62
N ILE A 194 15.02 34.16 -15.95
CA ILE A 194 14.29 33.85 -17.17
C ILE A 194 12.81 34.23 -17.05
N GLN A 195 12.26 34.71 -18.16
CA GLN A 195 10.84 34.74 -18.41
C GLN A 195 10.56 33.67 -19.47
N PRO A 196 10.05 32.49 -19.06
CA PRO A 196 9.77 31.41 -20.01
C PRO A 196 8.81 31.88 -21.10
N THR A 197 9.12 31.50 -22.34
CA THR A 197 8.22 31.76 -23.48
C THR A 197 6.98 30.87 -23.40
N GLU A 198 5.87 31.29 -24.02
CA GLU A 198 4.63 30.50 -24.05
C GLU A 198 4.86 29.09 -24.62
N ASP A 199 5.72 28.95 -25.63
CA ASP A 199 6.05 27.66 -26.23
C ASP A 199 6.77 26.73 -25.25
N GLN A 200 7.66 27.27 -24.42
CA GLN A 200 8.36 26.50 -23.38
C GLN A 200 7.39 26.03 -22.28
N ILE A 201 6.48 26.92 -21.87
CA ILE A 201 5.44 26.59 -20.88
C ILE A 201 4.52 25.48 -21.41
N LEU A 202 4.08 25.59 -22.67
CA LEU A 202 3.25 24.57 -23.31
C LEU A 202 3.98 23.23 -23.43
N THR A 203 5.26 23.25 -23.82
CA THR A 203 6.06 22.03 -23.96
C THR A 203 6.24 21.31 -22.62
N GLN A 204 6.61 22.05 -21.57
CA GLN A 204 6.78 21.52 -20.22
C GLN A 204 5.45 20.98 -19.65
N MET A 205 4.36 21.74 -19.81
CA MET A 205 3.03 21.31 -19.38
C MET A 205 2.65 19.99 -20.06
N ASN A 206 2.78 19.90 -21.39
CA ASN A 206 2.41 18.70 -22.13
C ASN A 206 3.26 17.47 -21.76
N ALA A 207 4.54 17.67 -21.41
CA ALA A 207 5.42 16.58 -20.98
C ALA A 207 4.96 15.92 -19.66
N TYR A 208 4.46 16.72 -18.70
CA TYR A 208 4.08 16.25 -17.36
C TYR A 208 2.60 16.47 -17.01
N ALA A 209 1.72 16.63 -18.02
CA ALA A 209 0.29 16.90 -17.84
C ALA A 209 -0.45 15.76 -17.13
N ASP A 210 -0.03 14.51 -17.39
CA ASP A 210 -0.63 13.31 -16.83
C ASP A 210 0.03 12.81 -15.55
N VAL A 211 1.09 13.49 -15.08
CA VAL A 211 1.86 13.09 -13.90
C VAL A 211 1.42 13.91 -12.68
N LEU A 212 1.24 13.25 -11.54
CA LEU A 212 0.91 13.95 -10.30
C LEU A 212 2.10 14.80 -9.81
N PRO A 213 1.83 15.97 -9.21
CA PRO A 213 2.88 16.79 -8.61
C PRO A 213 3.73 15.98 -7.64
N GLY A 214 5.06 15.99 -7.82
CA GLY A 214 6.03 15.25 -7.01
C GLY A 214 6.37 13.85 -7.51
N GLU A 215 5.64 13.29 -8.48
CA GLU A 215 5.89 11.93 -9.00
C GLU A 215 6.71 11.91 -10.30
N GLY A 216 6.74 13.00 -11.06
CA GLY A 216 7.50 13.04 -12.31
C GLY A 216 8.98 13.33 -12.11
N GLU A 217 9.67 13.39 -13.22
CA GLU A 217 11.10 13.72 -13.26
C GLU A 217 11.35 15.05 -12.55
N HIS A 218 12.38 15.09 -11.69
CA HIS A 218 12.69 16.23 -10.81
C HIS A 218 11.57 16.64 -9.83
N GLY A 219 10.52 15.83 -9.69
CA GLY A 219 9.30 16.14 -8.94
C GLY A 219 8.25 16.90 -9.74
N PHE A 220 8.40 17.03 -11.05
CA PHE A 220 7.42 17.73 -11.89
C PHE A 220 6.13 16.94 -12.07
N GLY A 221 5.02 17.65 -12.18
CA GLY A 221 3.73 17.04 -12.40
C GLY A 221 2.63 18.09 -12.35
N TYR A 222 1.79 18.10 -13.37
CA TYR A 222 0.73 19.10 -13.54
C TYR A 222 -0.66 18.50 -13.51
N ARG A 223 -0.78 17.19 -13.27
CA ARG A 223 -2.07 16.53 -13.12
C ARG A 223 -2.76 17.09 -11.89
N LEU A 224 -3.98 17.56 -12.08
CA LEU A 224 -4.76 18.17 -11.02
C LEU A 224 -5.31 17.06 -10.12
N PRO A 225 -5.00 17.05 -8.81
CA PRO A 225 -5.55 16.06 -7.90
C PRO A 225 -7.04 16.33 -7.65
N ASP A 226 -7.73 15.35 -7.06
CA ASP A 226 -9.12 15.52 -6.61
C ASP A 226 -9.24 16.75 -5.71
N ARG A 227 -10.06 17.72 -6.16
CA ARG A 227 -10.22 19.01 -5.47
C ARG A 227 -11.67 19.45 -5.47
N ALA A 228 -12.08 20.08 -4.38
CA ALA A 228 -13.46 20.46 -4.17
C ALA A 228 -13.58 21.91 -3.70
N LYS A 229 -14.75 22.50 -3.98
CA LYS A 229 -15.22 23.73 -3.35
C LYS A 229 -16.26 23.38 -2.31
N LEU A 230 -16.20 24.06 -1.19
CA LEU A 230 -17.01 23.76 -0.03
C LEU A 230 -17.43 25.02 0.68
N GLU A 231 -18.57 24.88 1.33
CA GLU A 231 -19.10 25.82 2.28
C GLU A 231 -19.49 25.09 3.54
N TRP A 232 -19.44 25.80 4.67
CA TRP A 232 -19.74 25.21 5.95
C TRP A 232 -20.30 26.22 6.95
N VAL A 233 -21.14 25.70 7.84
CA VAL A 233 -21.67 26.41 9.00
C VAL A 233 -20.94 25.89 10.22
N SER A 234 -20.42 26.80 11.05
CA SER A 234 -19.80 26.48 12.34
C SER A 234 -20.75 26.87 13.47
N ILE A 235 -20.91 25.97 14.44
CA ILE A 235 -21.64 26.18 15.69
C ILE A 235 -20.58 26.13 16.80
N PRO A 236 -20.07 27.29 17.25
CA PRO A 236 -18.99 27.33 18.23
C PRO A 236 -19.44 26.82 19.59
N ALA A 237 -18.69 25.91 20.20
CA ALA A 237 -18.99 25.41 21.54
C ALA A 237 -18.96 26.52 22.60
N ALA A 238 -18.05 27.49 22.47
CA ALA A 238 -17.94 28.63 23.39
C ALA A 238 -19.20 29.52 23.38
N ALA A 239 -19.80 29.72 22.21
CA ALA A 239 -21.03 30.51 22.08
C ALA A 239 -22.23 29.76 22.69
N ALA A 240 -22.36 28.45 22.42
CA ALA A 240 -23.37 27.61 23.06
C ALA A 240 -23.22 27.58 24.59
N ARG A 241 -21.98 27.48 25.09
CA ARG A 241 -21.67 27.52 26.53
C ARG A 241 -22.12 28.83 27.18
N THR A 242 -21.94 29.95 26.48
CA THR A 242 -22.37 31.28 26.98
C THR A 242 -23.89 31.36 27.09
N VAL A 243 -24.63 30.85 26.09
CA VAL A 243 -26.10 30.79 26.12
C VAL A 243 -26.59 29.90 27.27
N VAL A 244 -25.98 28.73 27.46
CA VAL A 244 -26.33 27.80 28.54
C VAL A 244 -26.02 28.37 29.92
N ALA A 245 -24.88 29.05 30.09
CA ALA A 245 -24.51 29.66 31.37
C ALA A 245 -25.50 30.76 31.81
N ALA A 246 -26.20 31.39 30.87
CA ALA A 246 -27.24 32.38 31.12
C ALA A 246 -28.66 31.78 31.27
N SER A 247 -28.82 30.47 31.08
CA SER A 247 -30.13 29.81 31.11
C SER A 247 -30.59 29.46 32.53
N ALA A 248 -31.89 29.25 32.69
CA ALA A 248 -32.47 28.77 33.96
C ALA A 248 -32.01 27.34 34.32
N ASP A 249 -31.57 26.55 33.33
CA ASP A 249 -31.09 25.18 33.53
C ASP A 249 -29.73 25.13 34.24
N PHE A 250 -29.01 26.26 34.29
CA PHE A 250 -27.75 26.42 35.02
C PHE A 250 -27.91 27.22 36.33
N ASP A 251 -29.12 27.27 36.90
CA ASP A 251 -29.35 27.96 38.16
C ASP A 251 -28.70 27.26 39.38
N GLY A 252 -28.73 27.94 40.54
CA GLY A 252 -28.15 27.41 41.77
C GLY A 252 -28.84 26.13 42.28
N VAL A 253 -30.08 25.87 41.88
CA VAL A 253 -30.83 24.66 42.27
C VAL A 253 -30.37 23.47 41.43
N ALA A 254 -30.25 23.65 40.11
CA ALA A 254 -29.73 22.67 39.17
C ALA A 254 -28.31 22.26 39.54
N GLN A 255 -27.44 23.23 39.89
CA GLN A 255 -26.08 22.95 40.37
C GLN A 255 -26.06 22.06 41.61
N LYS A 256 -26.91 22.35 42.61
CA LYS A 256 -27.02 21.54 43.84
C LYS A 256 -27.60 20.16 43.56
N LYS A 257 -28.60 20.07 42.68
CA LYS A 257 -29.20 18.80 42.25
C LYS A 257 -28.17 17.92 41.54
N TYR A 258 -27.37 18.50 40.65
CA TYR A 258 -26.31 17.81 39.95
C TYR A 258 -25.22 17.27 40.90
N TRP A 259 -24.83 18.08 41.89
CA TRP A 259 -23.88 17.64 42.93
C TRP A 259 -24.40 16.40 43.68
N ARG A 260 -25.66 16.43 44.12
CA ARG A 260 -26.31 15.32 44.83
C ARG A 260 -26.40 14.03 44.01
N LEU A 261 -26.66 14.16 42.71
CA LEU A 261 -26.77 12.99 41.82
C LEU A 261 -25.41 12.37 41.50
N ASN A 262 -24.32 13.14 41.64
CA ASN A 262 -22.97 12.75 41.27
C ASN A 262 -22.00 12.73 42.48
N GLU A 263 -22.50 12.38 43.67
CA GLU A 263 -21.71 12.33 44.92
C GLU A 263 -20.52 11.36 44.83
N SER A 264 -20.63 10.29 44.05
CA SER A 264 -19.52 9.36 43.79
C SER A 264 -18.36 9.99 43.02
N ARG A 265 -18.62 11.04 42.22
CA ARG A 265 -17.63 11.74 41.39
C ARG A 265 -17.07 12.99 42.08
N PHE A 266 -17.87 13.68 42.88
CA PHE A 266 -17.52 14.99 43.46
C PHE A 266 -17.48 15.00 44.99
N GLY A 267 -17.72 13.87 45.65
CA GLY A 267 -17.86 13.77 47.10
C GLY A 267 -19.27 14.12 47.59
N ALA A 268 -19.55 13.79 48.86
CA ALA A 268 -20.85 14.02 49.48
C ALA A 268 -21.26 15.51 49.41
N ALA A 269 -22.52 15.76 49.03
CA ALA A 269 -23.02 17.12 48.83
C ALA A 269 -23.26 17.84 50.17
N ASP A 270 -22.44 18.85 50.47
CA ASP A 270 -22.61 19.74 51.63
C ASP A 270 -23.25 21.05 51.19
N PHE A 271 -24.58 21.11 51.25
CA PHE A 271 -25.35 22.29 50.82
C PHE A 271 -25.20 23.53 51.72
N SER A 272 -24.46 23.42 52.83
CA SER A 272 -24.08 24.57 53.67
C SER A 272 -22.91 25.37 53.08
N LYS A 273 -22.18 24.79 52.12
CA LYS A 273 -21.04 25.39 51.43
C LYS A 273 -21.40 25.79 50.00
N PRO A 274 -20.66 26.76 49.40
CA PRO A 274 -20.83 27.09 47.98
C PRO A 274 -20.51 25.87 47.11
N VAL A 275 -21.29 25.69 46.03
CA VAL A 275 -21.09 24.58 45.08
C VAL A 275 -19.67 24.66 44.50
N PRO A 276 -18.89 23.56 44.52
CA PRO A 276 -17.54 23.53 43.97
C PRO A 276 -17.49 23.89 42.49
N GLN A 277 -16.40 24.54 42.06
CA GLN A 277 -16.25 24.95 40.66
C GLN A 277 -16.22 23.74 39.69
N SER A 278 -15.63 22.62 40.10
CA SER A 278 -15.62 21.38 39.32
C SER A 278 -17.01 20.81 39.01
N VAL A 279 -17.98 20.98 39.93
CA VAL A 279 -19.37 20.58 39.74
C VAL A 279 -20.07 21.52 38.75
N LYS A 280 -19.82 22.83 38.88
CA LYS A 280 -20.36 23.84 37.96
C LYS A 280 -19.84 23.63 36.55
N ASP A 281 -18.53 23.43 36.38
CA ASP A 281 -17.92 23.21 35.07
C ASP A 281 -18.44 21.92 34.44
N ALA A 282 -18.56 20.82 35.20
CA ALA A 282 -19.08 19.56 34.68
C ALA A 282 -20.57 19.64 34.27
N LEU A 283 -21.42 20.30 35.06
CA LEU A 283 -22.81 20.55 34.69
C LEU A 283 -22.88 21.42 33.44
N LEU A 284 -22.05 22.47 33.37
CA LEU A 284 -22.00 23.37 32.22
C LEU A 284 -21.54 22.64 30.96
N ASP A 285 -20.55 21.74 31.05
CA ASP A 285 -20.09 20.89 29.94
C ASP A 285 -21.22 19.98 29.44
N GLU A 286 -21.93 19.32 30.36
CA GLU A 286 -23.04 18.41 30.02
C GLU A 286 -24.21 19.15 29.35
N LEU A 287 -24.60 20.30 29.89
CA LEU A 287 -25.65 21.12 29.29
C LEU A 287 -25.21 21.75 27.95
N THR A 288 -23.93 22.11 27.82
CA THR A 288 -23.37 22.63 26.56
C THR A 288 -23.41 21.55 25.47
N GLU A 289 -23.00 20.33 25.80
CA GLU A 289 -23.06 19.19 24.86
C GLU A 289 -24.52 18.87 24.48
N ALA A 290 -25.43 18.86 25.45
CA ALA A 290 -26.87 18.68 25.17
C ALA A 290 -27.41 19.77 24.23
N LYS A 291 -27.00 21.03 24.45
CA LYS A 291 -27.42 22.15 23.60
C LYS A 291 -26.84 22.06 22.19
N LEU A 292 -25.57 21.70 22.06
CA LEU A 292 -24.93 21.49 20.76
C LEU A 292 -25.60 20.34 19.99
N ALA A 293 -25.95 19.24 20.68
CA ALA A 293 -26.69 18.13 20.09
C ALA A 293 -28.09 18.54 19.64
N GLU A 294 -28.80 19.37 20.41
CA GLU A 294 -30.11 19.94 20.05
C GLU A 294 -30.01 20.79 18.76
N ILE A 295 -29.04 21.71 18.71
CA ILE A 295 -28.83 22.60 17.56
C ILE A 295 -28.45 21.78 16.33
N ALA A 296 -27.52 20.83 16.46
CA ALA A 296 -27.08 19.96 15.37
C ALA A 296 -28.22 19.09 14.84
N LYS A 297 -29.03 18.51 15.74
CA LYS A 297 -30.21 17.72 15.38
C LYS A 297 -31.23 18.56 14.61
N PHE A 298 -31.55 19.75 15.12
CA PHE A 298 -32.47 20.65 14.44
C PHE A 298 -31.98 21.01 13.03
N ALA A 299 -30.68 21.33 12.88
CA ALA A 299 -30.10 21.64 11.58
C ALA A 299 -30.20 20.46 10.60
N GLN A 300 -29.92 19.23 11.07
CA GLN A 300 -30.09 18.01 10.27
C GLN A 300 -31.55 17.76 9.89
N ASP A 301 -32.49 17.93 10.82
CA ASP A 301 -33.92 17.72 10.58
C ASP A 301 -34.45 18.72 9.53
N SER A 302 -34.04 19.99 9.62
CA SER A 302 -34.40 21.02 8.63
C SER A 302 -33.86 20.69 7.22
N LEU A 303 -32.67 20.12 7.12
CA LEU A 303 -32.08 19.69 5.85
C LEU A 303 -32.78 18.42 5.30
N MET A 304 -33.04 17.43 6.17
CA MET A 304 -33.74 16.20 5.78
C MET A 304 -35.16 16.46 5.31
N LEU A 305 -35.84 17.45 5.88
CA LEU A 305 -37.17 17.86 5.43
C LEU A 305 -37.16 18.34 3.97
N LYS A 306 -36.12 19.07 3.56
CA LYS A 306 -35.96 19.53 2.16
C LYS A 306 -35.68 18.39 1.19
N ARG A 307 -35.00 17.33 1.64
CA ARG A 307 -34.67 16.13 0.84
C ARG A 307 -35.84 15.16 0.68
N ARG A 308 -36.92 15.36 1.43
CA ARG A 308 -38.06 14.44 1.44
C ARG A 308 -38.70 14.37 0.04
N GLY A 309 -38.80 13.16 -0.49
CA GLY A 309 -39.41 12.90 -1.80
C GLY A 309 -38.40 12.87 -2.96
N LEU A 310 -37.12 13.13 -2.71
CA LEU A 310 -36.07 12.90 -3.71
C LEU A 310 -35.90 11.39 -3.98
N ALA A 311 -35.79 11.04 -5.26
CA ALA A 311 -35.44 9.69 -5.65
C ALA A 311 -33.97 9.39 -5.30
N THR A 312 -33.68 8.13 -4.98
CA THR A 312 -32.32 7.66 -4.72
C THR A 312 -31.89 6.63 -5.76
N ARG A 313 -30.66 6.70 -6.23
CA ARG A 313 -30.01 5.71 -7.10
C ARG A 313 -28.64 5.38 -6.51
N GLU A 314 -28.37 4.10 -6.27
CA GLU A 314 -27.09 3.61 -5.72
C GLU A 314 -26.70 4.28 -4.39
N GLY A 315 -27.69 4.61 -3.55
CA GLY A 315 -27.46 5.28 -2.26
C GLY A 315 -27.28 6.80 -2.33
N TYR A 316 -27.29 7.39 -3.53
CA TYR A 316 -27.18 8.83 -3.77
C TYR A 316 -28.52 9.44 -4.19
N PHE A 317 -28.77 10.70 -3.82
CA PHE A 317 -29.94 11.46 -4.25
C PHE A 317 -29.82 11.88 -5.72
N VAL A 318 -30.92 11.74 -6.46
CA VAL A 318 -31.09 12.31 -7.80
C VAL A 318 -31.63 13.73 -7.62
N LEU A 319 -30.78 14.72 -7.92
CA LEU A 319 -31.09 16.14 -7.70
C LEU A 319 -31.78 16.75 -8.93
N PRO A 320 -32.89 17.49 -8.75
CA PRO A 320 -33.44 18.36 -9.78
C PRO A 320 -32.46 19.47 -10.22
N ASP A 321 -32.64 20.02 -11.42
CA ASP A 321 -31.77 21.08 -11.96
C ASP A 321 -31.83 22.38 -11.12
N ASP A 322 -32.96 22.64 -10.46
CA ASP A 322 -33.19 23.79 -9.57
C ASP A 322 -32.87 23.51 -8.09
N TRP A 323 -32.25 22.37 -7.79
CA TRP A 323 -31.95 21.96 -6.42
C TRP A 323 -30.92 22.88 -5.74
N ASN A 324 -31.25 23.37 -4.55
CA ASN A 324 -30.30 24.08 -3.70
C ASN A 324 -30.60 23.95 -2.20
N GLU A 325 -29.61 23.47 -1.43
CA GLU A 325 -29.60 23.57 0.04
C GLU A 325 -28.94 24.88 0.48
N ASP A 326 -29.76 25.89 0.78
CA ASP A 326 -29.29 27.20 1.25
C ASP A 326 -28.77 27.13 2.70
N LEU A 327 -27.46 26.85 2.87
CA LEU A 327 -26.76 26.89 4.16
C LEU A 327 -26.74 28.30 4.78
N PRO A 328 -26.56 29.40 4.03
CA PRO A 328 -26.71 30.75 4.57
C PRO A 328 -28.09 31.02 5.20
N ALA A 329 -29.18 30.54 4.60
CA ALA A 329 -30.51 30.64 5.22
C ALA A 329 -30.62 29.80 6.50
N LEU A 330 -30.07 28.57 6.49
CA LEU A 330 -30.03 27.73 7.68
C LEU A 330 -29.23 28.40 8.82
N ALA A 331 -28.09 29.01 8.51
CA ALA A 331 -27.29 29.72 9.50
C ALA A 331 -28.06 30.87 10.18
N ARG A 332 -28.85 31.63 9.39
CA ARG A 332 -29.73 32.69 9.93
C ARG A 332 -30.83 32.13 10.82
N GLU A 333 -31.47 31.04 10.41
CA GLU A 333 -32.51 30.36 11.20
C GLU A 333 -31.96 29.85 12.54
N LEU A 334 -30.75 29.28 12.55
CA LEU A 334 -30.08 28.84 13.78
C LEU A 334 -29.78 30.00 14.71
N GLN A 335 -29.36 31.15 14.17
CA GLN A 335 -29.09 32.35 14.94
C GLN A 335 -30.37 32.89 15.60
N GLU A 336 -31.45 33.05 14.83
CA GLU A 336 -32.72 33.56 15.33
C GLU A 336 -33.33 32.66 16.41
N ARG A 337 -33.21 31.33 16.25
CA ARG A 337 -33.80 30.36 17.19
C ARG A 337 -32.99 30.17 18.47
N TYR A 338 -31.66 30.15 18.39
CA TYR A 338 -30.80 29.73 19.50
C TYR A 338 -29.92 30.84 20.08
N GLY A 339 -29.91 32.04 19.48
CA GLY A 339 -29.17 33.20 20.00
C GLY A 339 -27.65 33.01 20.04
N VAL A 340 -27.11 32.10 19.24
CA VAL A 340 -25.66 31.83 19.16
C VAL A 340 -25.02 32.92 18.29
N GLU A 341 -24.15 33.75 18.87
CA GLU A 341 -23.31 34.67 18.07
C GLU A 341 -22.35 33.86 17.22
N LEU A 342 -22.53 33.93 15.91
CA LEU A 342 -21.80 33.13 14.93
C LEU A 342 -20.56 33.88 14.41
N PRO A 343 -19.49 33.17 14.03
CA PRO A 343 -18.91 33.31 12.70
C PRO A 343 -19.83 32.58 11.70
N PRO A 344 -20.75 33.27 11.01
CA PRO A 344 -21.87 32.64 10.33
C PRO A 344 -21.46 32.33 8.91
N TYR A 345 -21.42 31.04 8.55
CA TYR A 345 -21.12 30.60 7.19
C TYR A 345 -19.71 30.97 6.69
N LYS A 346 -19.00 29.97 6.20
CA LYS A 346 -17.73 30.15 5.49
C LYS A 346 -17.79 29.39 4.19
N SER A 347 -17.06 29.88 3.19
CA SER A 347 -16.97 29.27 1.87
C SER A 347 -15.55 29.37 1.35
N SER A 348 -15.12 28.37 0.60
CA SER A 348 -13.88 28.43 -0.19
C SER A 348 -14.00 29.42 -1.37
N GLY A 349 -15.21 29.89 -1.68
CA GLY A 349 -15.48 30.83 -2.77
C GLY A 349 -15.02 30.28 -4.11
N ALA A 350 -14.20 31.04 -4.83
CA ALA A 350 -13.65 30.62 -6.11
C ALA A 350 -12.48 29.63 -5.98
N LYS A 351 -11.88 29.49 -4.79
CA LYS A 351 -10.68 28.66 -4.55
C LYS A 351 -11.04 27.18 -4.52
N TRP A 352 -10.32 26.39 -5.32
CA TRP A 352 -10.32 24.92 -5.22
C TRP A 352 -9.45 24.47 -4.04
N LEU A 353 -9.95 23.52 -3.26
CA LEU A 353 -9.23 22.96 -2.11
C LEU A 353 -8.88 21.50 -2.39
N THR A 354 -7.60 21.17 -2.26
CA THR A 354 -7.11 19.79 -2.28
C THR A 354 -7.41 19.09 -0.94
N MET A 355 -7.21 17.77 -0.88
CA MET A 355 -7.36 17.01 0.37
C MET A 355 -6.41 17.51 1.48
N THR A 356 -5.22 17.97 1.11
CA THR A 356 -4.27 18.59 2.04
C THR A 356 -4.78 19.94 2.55
N ASP A 357 -5.29 20.80 1.64
CA ASP A 357 -5.87 22.09 2.03
C ASP A 357 -7.04 21.90 2.99
N LEU A 358 -7.88 20.89 2.75
CA LEU A 358 -9.03 20.55 3.59
C LEU A 358 -8.63 20.26 5.04
N GLY A 359 -7.56 19.48 5.23
CA GLY A 359 -7.03 19.20 6.57
C GLY A 359 -6.46 20.43 7.28
N SER A 360 -6.01 21.44 6.52
CA SER A 360 -5.44 22.67 7.07
C SER A 360 -6.47 23.74 7.46
N LEU A 361 -7.75 23.55 7.13
CA LEU A 361 -8.80 24.53 7.43
C LEU A 361 -8.99 24.71 8.93
N ALA A 362 -8.94 25.97 9.39
CA ALA A 362 -9.13 26.31 10.80
C ALA A 362 -10.48 25.80 11.33
N GLY A 363 -10.43 24.99 12.38
CA GLY A 363 -11.59 24.34 12.99
C GLY A 363 -12.01 23.08 12.24
N ILE A 364 -12.73 23.25 11.12
CA ILE A 364 -13.38 22.13 10.41
C ILE A 364 -12.40 21.12 9.81
N GLY A 365 -11.16 21.51 9.48
CA GLY A 365 -10.18 20.60 8.88
C GLY A 365 -9.79 19.43 9.79
N LEU A 366 -9.87 19.63 11.11
CA LEU A 366 -9.66 18.60 12.13
C LEU A 366 -10.96 18.02 12.70
N ALA A 367 -12.11 18.44 12.17
CA ALA A 367 -13.40 17.94 12.63
C ALA A 367 -13.69 16.55 12.05
N SER A 368 -14.35 15.71 12.85
CA SER A 368 -14.62 14.31 12.47
C SER A 368 -16.04 13.88 12.84
N THR A 369 -16.48 12.75 12.27
CA THR A 369 -17.77 12.14 12.56
C THR A 369 -17.64 10.64 12.74
N THR A 370 -18.49 10.06 13.57
CA THR A 370 -18.63 8.60 13.75
C THR A 370 -19.93 8.08 13.12
N GLN A 371 -20.58 8.87 12.25
CA GLN A 371 -21.85 8.49 11.63
C GLN A 371 -21.72 7.26 10.70
N PHE A 372 -20.54 7.02 10.14
CA PHE A 372 -20.29 5.92 9.19
C PHE A 372 -19.50 4.75 9.80
N GLY A 373 -19.32 4.71 11.12
CA GLY A 373 -18.61 3.61 11.81
C GLY A 373 -18.06 3.99 13.18
N SER A 374 -17.42 3.03 13.86
CA SER A 374 -16.80 3.23 15.17
C SER A 374 -15.51 4.06 15.12
N THR A 375 -14.85 4.11 13.96
CA THR A 375 -13.65 4.91 13.74
C THR A 375 -14.07 6.31 13.29
N PRO A 376 -13.62 7.40 13.96
CA PRO A 376 -13.89 8.75 13.50
C PRO A 376 -13.30 9.01 12.11
N ILE A 377 -14.11 9.59 11.23
CA ILE A 377 -13.74 9.95 9.87
C ILE A 377 -13.70 11.47 9.75
N GLY A 378 -12.58 12.01 9.28
CA GLY A 378 -12.36 13.46 9.13
C GLY A 378 -12.92 14.05 7.83
N LEU A 379 -13.01 15.39 7.75
CA LEU A 379 -13.53 16.11 6.58
C LEU A 379 -12.86 15.68 5.26
N ALA A 380 -11.52 15.65 5.20
CA ALA A 380 -10.81 15.31 3.96
C ALA A 380 -11.17 13.91 3.45
N GLN A 381 -11.31 12.93 4.34
CA GLN A 381 -11.70 11.56 3.99
C GLN A 381 -13.17 11.47 3.53
N LEU A 382 -14.06 12.30 4.09
CA LEU A 382 -15.44 12.40 3.63
C LEU A 382 -15.52 12.99 2.22
N VAL A 383 -14.74 14.04 1.94
CA VAL A 383 -14.71 14.66 0.61
C VAL A 383 -14.07 13.71 -0.41
N SER A 384 -13.00 12.99 -0.07
CA SER A 384 -12.41 12.00 -0.98
C SER A 384 -13.34 10.83 -1.30
N ALA A 385 -14.29 10.52 -0.41
CA ALA A 385 -15.28 9.44 -0.59
C ALA A 385 -16.54 9.89 -1.34
N THR A 386 -16.54 11.08 -1.93
CA THR A 386 -17.69 11.63 -2.65
C THR A 386 -17.98 10.87 -3.93
N LYS A 387 -19.27 10.84 -4.31
CA LYS A 387 -19.74 10.24 -5.56
C LYS A 387 -18.91 10.68 -6.77
N GLU A 388 -18.56 11.96 -6.83
CA GLU A 388 -17.85 12.57 -7.94
C GLU A 388 -16.38 12.11 -8.04
N PHE A 389 -15.78 11.63 -6.94
CA PHE A 389 -14.43 11.05 -6.89
C PHE A 389 -14.46 9.52 -6.83
N ARG A 390 -15.40 8.89 -7.56
CA ARG A 390 -15.65 7.42 -7.64
C ARG A 390 -16.43 6.82 -6.47
N GLY A 391 -16.77 7.60 -5.46
CA GLY A 391 -17.64 7.19 -4.36
C GLY A 391 -17.04 6.16 -3.40
N SER A 392 -17.80 5.84 -2.36
CA SER A 392 -17.50 4.77 -1.40
C SER A 392 -18.69 3.84 -1.25
N GLN A 393 -18.45 2.57 -0.88
CA GLN A 393 -19.53 1.62 -0.59
C GLN A 393 -20.24 1.93 0.75
N THR A 394 -19.55 2.59 1.68
CA THR A 394 -20.04 2.83 3.05
C THR A 394 -20.37 4.29 3.32
N ILE A 395 -19.75 5.22 2.60
CA ILE A 395 -19.91 6.67 2.79
C ILE A 395 -20.69 7.23 1.60
N THR A 396 -21.90 7.71 1.85
CA THR A 396 -22.78 8.30 0.83
C THR A 396 -22.77 9.82 0.91
N ILE A 397 -21.78 10.43 0.24
CA ILE A 397 -21.66 11.90 0.13
C ILE A 397 -21.61 12.28 -1.34
N GLN A 398 -22.23 13.40 -1.70
CA GLN A 398 -22.28 13.91 -3.07
C GLN A 398 -22.26 15.43 -3.10
N GLN A 399 -21.92 16.01 -4.24
CA GLN A 399 -22.05 17.43 -4.48
C GLN A 399 -23.52 17.91 -4.35
N GLY A 400 -23.70 19.11 -3.81
CA GLY A 400 -25.01 19.77 -3.67
C GLY A 400 -25.84 19.33 -2.46
N ILE A 401 -25.38 18.33 -1.71
CA ILE A 401 -26.03 17.81 -0.50
C ILE A 401 -25.11 18.03 0.72
N THR A 402 -25.66 18.57 1.80
CA THR A 402 -24.95 18.74 3.07
C THR A 402 -24.60 17.37 3.65
N GLY A 403 -23.33 17.19 4.02
CA GLY A 403 -22.80 15.97 4.61
C GLY A 403 -23.21 15.78 6.08
N ALA A 404 -22.59 14.78 6.71
CA ALA A 404 -22.74 14.51 8.15
C ALA A 404 -22.27 15.70 9.01
N THR A 405 -22.84 15.82 10.20
CA THR A 405 -22.34 16.78 11.20
C THR A 405 -20.98 16.31 11.69
N LEU A 406 -20.00 17.21 11.67
CA LEU A 406 -18.66 17.00 12.18
C LEU A 406 -18.50 17.65 13.56
N THR A 407 -17.70 17.02 14.42
CA THR A 407 -17.32 17.52 15.73
C THR A 407 -15.84 17.89 15.71
N GLY A 408 -15.55 19.15 16.02
CA GLY A 408 -14.19 19.66 16.17
C GLY A 408 -13.54 19.24 17.48
N PRO A 409 -12.20 19.37 17.59
CA PRO A 409 -11.46 19.06 18.82
C PRO A 409 -11.84 19.96 20.00
N ASP A 410 -12.36 21.16 19.72
CA ASP A 410 -12.88 22.13 20.70
C ASP A 410 -14.34 21.86 21.10
N GLY A 411 -14.95 20.80 20.58
CA GLY A 411 -16.37 20.48 20.77
C GLY A 411 -17.29 21.29 19.85
N SER A 412 -16.79 22.16 18.98
CA SER A 412 -17.66 22.88 18.03
C SER A 412 -18.27 21.92 17.01
N ARG A 413 -19.49 22.22 16.55
CA ARG A 413 -20.16 21.42 15.51
C ARG A 413 -20.07 22.10 14.15
N TYR A 414 -19.88 21.32 13.10
CA TYR A 414 -19.75 21.81 11.73
C TYR A 414 -20.67 21.04 10.80
N LEU A 415 -21.34 21.78 9.91
CA LEU A 415 -22.10 21.25 8.79
C LEU A 415 -21.43 21.72 7.52
N PHE A 416 -21.17 20.84 6.57
CA PHE A 416 -20.50 21.20 5.33
C PHE A 416 -21.27 20.71 4.12
N ARG A 417 -21.14 21.44 3.02
CA ARG A 417 -21.67 21.07 1.72
C ARG A 417 -20.60 21.28 0.67
N ILE A 418 -20.53 20.34 -0.26
CA ILE A 418 -19.65 20.43 -1.42
C ILE A 418 -20.42 21.14 -2.53
N THR A 419 -19.92 22.29 -2.97
CA THR A 419 -20.58 23.14 -3.97
C THR A 419 -20.13 22.81 -5.39
N ALA A 420 -18.87 22.40 -5.56
CA ALA A 420 -18.32 21.96 -6.83
C ALA A 420 -17.21 20.94 -6.60
N THR A 421 -17.03 20.05 -7.57
CA THR A 421 -15.97 19.03 -7.59
C THR A 421 -15.21 19.12 -8.91
N ASP A 422 -13.92 18.83 -8.86
CA ASP A 422 -13.06 18.70 -10.02
C ASP A 422 -12.23 17.42 -9.82
N PRO A 423 -12.68 16.29 -10.40
CA PRO A 423 -12.01 15.00 -10.26
C PRO A 423 -10.63 15.02 -10.90
N ASN A 424 -9.79 14.09 -10.46
CA ASN A 424 -8.43 13.95 -10.94
C ASN A 424 -8.36 13.87 -12.47
N ARG A 425 -7.71 14.86 -13.08
CA ARG A 425 -7.59 15.01 -14.54
C ARG A 425 -6.33 15.80 -14.93
N PRO A 426 -5.84 15.64 -16.17
CA PRO A 426 -4.86 16.58 -16.72
C PRO A 426 -5.44 18.00 -16.83
N PRO A 427 -4.58 19.03 -16.81
CA PRO A 427 -4.99 20.41 -17.02
C PRO A 427 -5.53 20.59 -18.45
N THR A 428 -6.62 21.35 -18.59
CA THR A 428 -7.23 21.60 -19.92
C THR A 428 -6.55 22.74 -20.69
N GLY A 429 -5.79 23.58 -19.98
CA GLY A 429 -5.03 24.67 -20.56
C GLY A 429 -3.97 25.19 -19.60
N VAL A 430 -3.04 25.97 -20.14
CA VAL A 430 -1.89 26.50 -19.39
C VAL A 430 -2.32 27.32 -18.19
N ASP A 431 -3.40 28.09 -18.30
CA ASP A 431 -3.84 28.99 -17.23
C ASP A 431 -4.21 28.28 -15.91
N GLU A 432 -4.52 26.98 -15.94
CA GLU A 432 -4.79 26.21 -14.72
C GLU A 432 -3.52 25.88 -13.92
N VAL A 433 -2.36 25.84 -14.58
CA VAL A 433 -1.08 25.38 -14.01
C VAL A 433 0.10 26.31 -14.31
N ARG A 434 -0.15 27.47 -14.92
CA ARG A 434 0.87 28.42 -15.41
C ARG A 434 1.90 28.76 -14.36
N ASP A 435 1.45 29.12 -13.17
CA ASP A 435 2.35 29.50 -12.06
C ASP A 435 3.26 28.34 -11.64
N ALA A 436 2.73 27.10 -11.62
CA ALA A 436 3.52 25.91 -11.29
C ALA A 436 4.56 25.62 -12.38
N VAL A 437 4.14 25.63 -13.65
CA VAL A 437 5.05 25.38 -14.80
C VAL A 437 6.14 26.44 -14.90
N VAL A 438 5.80 27.72 -14.70
CA VAL A 438 6.79 28.82 -14.72
C VAL A 438 7.79 28.68 -13.58
N ASN A 439 7.32 28.31 -12.38
CA ASN A 439 8.22 28.06 -11.25
C ASN A 439 9.16 26.89 -11.52
N ASP A 440 8.68 25.79 -12.11
CA ASP A 440 9.51 24.64 -12.45
C ASP A 440 10.56 24.96 -13.51
N LEU A 441 10.19 25.71 -14.56
CA LEU A 441 11.15 26.16 -15.58
C LEU A 441 12.21 27.09 -15.01
N ARG A 442 11.81 28.01 -14.12
CA ARG A 442 12.76 28.85 -13.38
C ARG A 442 13.67 28.04 -12.48
N ARG A 443 13.14 26.99 -11.85
CA ARG A 443 13.92 26.08 -10.99
C ARG A 443 14.96 25.30 -11.80
N LEU A 444 14.64 24.87 -13.03
CA LEU A 444 15.61 24.25 -13.93
C LEU A 444 16.76 25.21 -14.31
N ASP A 445 16.42 26.47 -14.61
CA ASP A 445 17.42 27.49 -14.93
C ASP A 445 18.30 27.83 -13.71
N ALA A 446 17.68 28.01 -12.53
CA ALA A 446 18.39 28.21 -11.27
C ALA A 446 19.32 27.03 -10.96
N TYR A 447 18.87 25.79 -11.21
CA TYR A 447 19.69 24.59 -11.06
C TYR A 447 20.88 24.57 -12.03
N SER A 448 20.68 24.96 -13.29
CA SER A 448 21.80 25.07 -14.25
C SER A 448 22.86 26.07 -13.78
N SER A 449 22.42 27.19 -13.19
CA SER A 449 23.31 28.19 -12.58
C SER A 449 24.01 27.64 -11.33
N LEU A 450 23.32 26.81 -10.55
CA LEU A 450 23.84 26.15 -9.36
C LEU A 450 24.95 25.15 -9.70
N ILE A 451 24.79 24.35 -10.77
CA ILE A 451 25.80 23.41 -11.25
C ILE A 451 27.09 24.13 -11.63
N ASN A 452 26.99 25.28 -12.30
CA ASN A 452 28.15 26.10 -12.67
C ASN A 452 28.90 26.67 -11.45
N GLN A 453 28.28 26.68 -10.28
CA GLN A 453 28.87 27.16 -9.02
C GLN A 453 29.44 26.04 -8.14
N VAL A 454 29.38 24.77 -8.55
CA VAL A 454 29.83 23.62 -7.75
C VAL A 454 31.30 23.75 -7.31
N ASP A 455 32.19 24.19 -8.21
CA ASP A 455 33.61 24.38 -7.88
C ASP A 455 33.82 25.56 -6.93
N ALA A 456 33.03 26.63 -7.07
CA ALA A 456 33.05 27.76 -6.16
C ALA A 456 32.54 27.35 -4.76
N MET A 457 31.46 26.57 -4.67
CA MET A 457 30.96 26.02 -3.41
C MET A 457 31.99 25.16 -2.69
N ARG A 458 32.78 24.39 -3.45
CA ARG A 458 33.90 23.62 -2.89
C ARG A 458 34.94 24.54 -2.24
N ALA A 459 35.31 25.64 -2.91
CA ALA A 459 36.24 26.63 -2.36
C ALA A 459 35.66 27.31 -1.11
N ASP A 460 34.41 27.76 -1.16
CA ASP A 460 33.71 28.39 -0.04
C ASP A 460 33.68 27.46 1.18
N ALA A 461 33.28 26.20 1.01
CA ALA A 461 33.23 25.23 2.09
C ALA A 461 34.60 24.96 2.74
N ILE A 462 35.71 25.14 2.01
CA ILE A 462 37.08 25.02 2.53
C ILE A 462 37.49 26.29 3.28
N GLU A 463 37.18 27.48 2.75
CA GLU A 463 37.64 28.77 3.28
C GLU A 463 36.82 29.23 4.49
N MET A 464 35.49 29.31 4.36
CA MET A 464 34.61 29.81 5.42
C MET A 464 34.06 28.69 6.32
N GLY A 465 34.12 27.43 5.85
CA GLY A 465 33.62 26.27 6.57
C GLY A 465 32.10 26.05 6.44
N MET A 466 31.67 24.82 6.71
CA MET A 466 30.29 24.35 6.52
C MET A 466 29.23 25.25 7.19
N LEU A 467 29.45 25.67 8.44
CA LEU A 467 28.44 26.45 9.17
C LEU A 467 28.24 27.85 8.58
N ALA A 468 29.33 28.54 8.21
CA ALA A 468 29.26 29.86 7.61
C ALA A 468 28.60 29.80 6.23
N MET A 469 28.99 28.80 5.42
CA MET A 469 28.37 28.53 4.12
C MET A 469 26.86 28.27 4.25
N ALA A 470 26.45 27.49 5.26
CA ALA A 470 25.04 27.22 5.49
C ALA A 470 24.26 28.50 5.80
N ILE A 471 24.80 29.38 6.65
CA ILE A 471 24.18 30.67 7.01
C ILE A 471 24.08 31.60 5.78
N ASP A 472 25.17 31.73 5.01
CA ASP A 472 25.23 32.56 3.81
C ASP A 472 24.17 32.15 2.78
N ARG A 473 24.00 30.84 2.58
CA ARG A 473 23.03 30.28 1.63
C ARG A 473 21.63 30.06 2.22
N GLY A 474 21.36 30.49 3.46
CA GLY A 474 20.05 30.33 4.10
C GLY A 474 19.64 28.88 4.39
N THR A 475 20.62 27.98 4.53
CA THR A 475 20.42 26.55 4.78
C THR A 475 20.92 26.15 6.18
N SER A 476 20.86 24.85 6.50
CA SER A 476 21.26 24.31 7.80
C SER A 476 22.22 23.14 7.64
N VAL A 477 23.28 23.08 8.46
CA VAL A 477 24.14 21.91 8.55
C VAL A 477 23.41 20.76 9.24
N ARG A 478 23.33 19.61 8.56
CA ARG A 478 22.72 18.38 9.08
C ARG A 478 23.78 17.31 9.32
N ARG A 479 23.66 16.55 10.41
CA ARG A 479 24.59 15.45 10.72
C ARG A 479 24.07 14.12 10.20
N VAL A 480 24.94 13.37 9.55
CA VAL A 480 24.69 12.02 9.05
C VAL A 480 25.59 11.05 9.82
N GLY A 481 24.99 10.10 10.52
CA GLY A 481 25.74 9.19 11.43
C GLY A 481 26.56 8.11 10.71
N GLY A 482 26.05 7.63 9.56
CA GLY A 482 26.69 6.61 8.74
C GLY A 482 25.81 6.25 7.54
N ALA A 483 26.07 6.90 6.41
CA ALA A 483 25.47 6.56 5.13
C ALA A 483 26.17 5.34 4.54
N ALA A 484 25.39 4.33 4.17
CA ALA A 484 25.87 3.12 3.50
C ALA A 484 24.85 2.65 2.46
N LEU A 485 25.32 1.89 1.48
CA LEU A 485 24.50 1.31 0.41
C LEU A 485 23.56 0.21 0.90
N ALA A 486 23.93 -0.49 1.98
CA ALA A 486 23.00 -1.36 2.67
C ALA A 486 23.21 -1.32 4.19
N ASN A 487 22.10 -1.37 4.92
CA ASN A 487 22.13 -1.54 6.36
C ASN A 487 22.18 -3.04 6.72
N PRO A 488 23.26 -3.51 7.37
CA PRO A 488 23.40 -4.93 7.72
C PRO A 488 22.31 -5.43 8.66
N GLN A 489 21.80 -4.60 9.58
CA GLN A 489 20.71 -4.98 10.48
C GLN A 489 19.40 -5.21 9.72
N GLN A 490 19.13 -4.39 8.70
CA GLN A 490 17.94 -4.55 7.87
C GLN A 490 18.02 -5.83 7.05
N LEU A 491 19.19 -6.13 6.47
CA LEU A 491 19.40 -7.39 5.74
C LEU A 491 19.29 -8.60 6.67
N SER A 492 19.82 -8.55 7.90
CA SER A 492 19.64 -9.64 8.85
C SER A 492 18.18 -9.87 9.24
N ILE A 493 17.39 -8.80 9.36
CA ILE A 493 15.95 -8.90 9.63
C ILE A 493 15.21 -9.49 8.43
N GLN A 494 15.54 -9.05 7.21
CA GLN A 494 14.96 -9.60 5.99
C GLN A 494 15.24 -11.12 5.88
N LEU A 495 16.48 -11.55 6.18
CA LEU A 495 16.85 -12.96 6.18
C LEU A 495 16.07 -13.76 7.23
N GLN A 496 15.94 -13.23 8.46
CA GLN A 496 15.18 -13.87 9.53
C GLN A 496 13.68 -14.01 9.21
N LEU A 497 13.13 -13.06 8.45
CA LEU A 497 11.74 -13.07 7.99
C LEU A 497 11.53 -13.85 6.69
N GLY A 498 12.58 -14.49 6.15
CA GLY A 498 12.52 -15.23 4.88
C GLY A 498 12.21 -14.35 3.67
N ARG A 499 12.50 -13.05 3.72
CA ARG A 499 12.29 -12.11 2.62
C ARG A 499 13.51 -12.04 1.71
N THR A 500 13.29 -11.68 0.44
CA THR A 500 14.36 -11.37 -0.53
C THR A 500 15.25 -10.26 0.02
N LEU A 501 16.57 -10.48 0.05
CA LEU A 501 17.52 -9.52 0.56
C LEU A 501 17.72 -8.38 -0.44
N THR A 502 17.00 -7.29 -0.23
CA THR A 502 17.13 -6.09 -1.05
C THR A 502 18.03 -5.07 -0.34
N PRO A 503 19.19 -4.71 -0.92
CA PRO A 503 20.01 -3.64 -0.36
C PRO A 503 19.27 -2.32 -0.51
N ALA A 504 18.90 -1.71 0.62
CA ALA A 504 18.30 -0.38 0.65
C ALA A 504 19.33 0.62 1.18
N PRO A 505 19.60 1.71 0.44
CA PRO A 505 20.55 2.70 0.87
C PRO A 505 20.00 3.47 2.08
N THR A 506 20.92 3.99 2.89
CA THR A 506 20.55 4.75 4.10
C THR A 506 19.80 6.03 3.74
N SER A 507 18.60 6.24 4.28
CA SER A 507 17.86 7.49 4.02
C SER A 507 18.60 8.71 4.57
N LEU A 508 18.94 9.66 3.69
CA LEU A 508 19.59 10.91 4.06
C LEU A 508 18.54 11.96 4.47
N PRO A 509 18.86 12.88 5.41
CA PRO A 509 17.97 14.00 5.70
C PRO A 509 17.66 14.83 4.45
N VAL A 510 16.40 15.20 4.22
CA VAL A 510 15.88 15.86 2.98
C VAL A 510 15.91 14.97 1.74
N LEU A 511 17.08 14.43 1.35
CA LEU A 511 17.22 13.71 0.08
C LEU A 511 16.53 12.35 0.07
N GLY A 512 16.21 11.79 1.24
CA GLY A 512 15.65 10.44 1.33
C GLY A 512 16.66 9.36 0.91
N PRO A 513 16.19 8.17 0.50
CA PRO A 513 17.06 7.12 -0.02
C PRO A 513 17.51 7.47 -1.45
N ASN A 514 18.74 7.97 -1.59
CA ASN A 514 19.33 8.29 -2.90
C ASN A 514 20.58 7.44 -3.15
N THR A 515 20.43 6.40 -3.97
CA THR A 515 21.50 5.42 -4.24
C THR A 515 22.73 6.05 -4.89
N GLU A 516 22.54 6.99 -5.82
CA GLU A 516 23.65 7.63 -6.56
C GLU A 516 24.49 8.49 -5.63
N VAL A 517 23.84 9.33 -4.82
CA VAL A 517 24.52 10.17 -3.83
C VAL A 517 25.27 9.31 -2.82
N ILE A 518 24.63 8.26 -2.29
CA ILE A 518 25.25 7.41 -1.27
C ILE A 518 26.39 6.59 -1.85
N ALA A 519 26.25 6.08 -3.08
CA ALA A 519 27.33 5.43 -3.81
C ALA A 519 28.53 6.38 -3.95
N ALA A 520 28.31 7.61 -4.40
CA ALA A 520 29.37 8.60 -4.54
C ALA A 520 30.06 8.92 -3.20
N LEU A 521 29.30 9.09 -2.11
CA LEU A 521 29.84 9.33 -0.77
C LEU A 521 30.67 8.14 -0.27
N VAL A 522 30.18 6.91 -0.48
CA VAL A 522 30.85 5.67 -0.08
C VAL A 522 32.13 5.45 -0.89
N ASP A 523 32.05 5.60 -2.22
CA ASP A 523 33.19 5.43 -3.12
C ASP A 523 34.28 6.48 -2.84
N HIS A 524 33.89 7.73 -2.57
CA HIS A 524 34.81 8.77 -2.12
C HIS A 524 35.42 8.45 -0.75
N GLY A 525 34.62 7.92 0.18
CA GLY A 525 35.09 7.46 1.48
C GLY A 525 36.13 6.33 1.37
N LEU A 526 35.91 5.35 0.50
CA LEU A 526 36.83 4.23 0.28
C LEU A 526 38.15 4.65 -0.37
N ALA A 527 38.15 5.75 -1.14
CA ALA A 527 39.37 6.32 -1.71
C ALA A 527 40.25 7.01 -0.65
N LEU A 528 39.70 7.37 0.51
CA LEU A 528 40.44 7.99 1.61
C LEU A 528 41.21 6.96 2.44
N PRO A 529 42.31 7.36 3.10
CA PRO A 529 43.04 6.48 4.01
C PRO A 529 42.17 5.97 5.16
N LEU A 530 41.90 4.66 5.20
CA LEU A 530 41.07 4.02 6.23
C LEU A 530 41.77 3.90 7.59
N THR A 531 43.10 4.01 7.61
CA THR A 531 43.93 3.89 8.83
C THR A 531 44.17 5.23 9.53
N THR A 532 43.80 6.34 8.89
CA THR A 532 43.95 7.68 9.43
C THR A 532 42.58 8.18 9.90
N PRO A 533 42.46 8.67 11.15
CA PRO A 533 41.24 9.32 11.62
C PRO A 533 40.78 10.44 10.65
N ALA A 534 39.50 10.45 10.29
CA ALA A 534 38.95 11.38 9.28
C ALA A 534 39.09 12.87 9.64
N ASN A 535 39.40 13.19 10.91
CA ASN A 535 39.70 14.54 11.37
C ASN A 535 41.13 15.00 11.06
N GLU A 536 42.06 14.08 10.82
CA GLU A 536 43.46 14.36 10.48
C GLU A 536 43.67 14.50 8.96
N ILE A 537 42.71 14.02 8.16
CA ILE A 537 42.69 14.19 6.71
C ILE A 537 42.33 15.65 6.37
N PRO A 538 43.04 16.31 5.42
CA PRO A 538 42.72 17.66 4.98
C PRO A 538 41.24 17.83 4.58
N VAL A 539 40.68 19.01 4.86
CA VAL A 539 39.27 19.31 4.55
C VAL A 539 38.96 19.14 3.07
N ALA A 540 39.89 19.55 2.20
CA ALA A 540 39.73 19.45 0.75
C ALA A 540 39.52 17.99 0.29
N ASP A 541 40.21 17.03 0.92
CA ASP A 541 40.16 15.62 0.52
C ASP A 541 38.90 14.93 1.05
N ARG A 542 38.38 15.36 2.22
CA ARG A 542 37.17 14.80 2.84
C ARG A 542 35.87 15.50 2.43
N LEU A 543 35.94 16.45 1.49
CA LEU A 543 34.80 17.22 1.01
C LEU A 543 34.30 16.69 -0.34
N VAL A 544 33.02 16.32 -0.37
CA VAL A 544 32.30 15.93 -1.57
C VAL A 544 31.31 17.04 -1.90
N VAL A 545 31.42 17.59 -3.11
CA VAL A 545 30.44 18.53 -3.66
C VAL A 545 29.96 17.95 -4.97
N MET A 546 28.65 17.75 -5.10
CA MET A 546 28.08 17.14 -6.29
C MET A 546 26.65 17.63 -6.57
N PRO A 547 26.23 17.66 -7.84
CA PRO A 547 24.84 17.88 -8.20
C PRO A 547 23.95 16.69 -7.79
N VAL A 548 22.70 16.99 -7.44
CA VAL A 548 21.62 16.04 -7.14
C VAL A 548 20.46 16.36 -8.07
N GLU A 549 20.52 15.81 -9.27
CA GLU A 549 19.61 16.12 -10.37
C GLU A 549 18.15 15.78 -10.06
N ALA A 550 17.91 14.63 -9.42
CA ALA A 550 16.56 14.18 -9.04
C ALA A 550 15.78 15.19 -8.17
N GLN A 551 16.47 16.08 -7.46
CA GLN A 551 15.84 17.11 -6.62
C GLN A 551 16.24 18.55 -7.01
N LEU A 552 16.95 18.73 -8.13
CA LEU A 552 17.45 20.04 -8.58
C LEU A 552 18.21 20.76 -7.46
N ALA A 553 19.14 20.06 -6.82
CA ALA A 553 19.89 20.57 -5.67
C ALA A 553 21.39 20.29 -5.82
N ALA A 554 22.21 21.00 -5.05
CA ALA A 554 23.63 20.70 -4.88
C ALA A 554 23.89 20.20 -3.46
N LEU A 555 24.62 19.09 -3.35
CA LEU A 555 25.06 18.51 -2.09
C LEU A 555 26.47 18.98 -1.76
N VAL A 556 26.66 19.44 -0.53
CA VAL A 556 27.99 19.62 0.07
C VAL A 556 28.08 18.70 1.30
N PHE A 557 28.98 17.73 1.25
CA PHE A 557 29.16 16.76 2.31
C PHE A 557 30.61 16.71 2.77
N LYS A 558 30.82 16.93 4.07
CA LYS A 558 32.13 16.82 4.71
C LYS A 558 32.17 15.54 5.54
N ILE A 559 33.01 14.59 5.12
CA ILE A 559 33.21 13.34 5.84
C ILE A 559 33.94 13.64 7.16
N THR A 560 33.32 13.25 8.27
CA THR A 560 33.91 13.39 9.62
C THR A 560 34.22 12.05 10.27
N ARG A 561 33.66 10.96 9.73
CA ARG A 561 33.79 9.61 10.27
C ARG A 561 33.67 8.58 9.16
N GLN A 562 34.42 7.50 9.27
CA GLN A 562 34.28 6.33 8.44
C GLN A 562 34.19 5.08 9.32
N VAL A 563 33.40 4.10 8.88
CA VAL A 563 33.29 2.79 9.51
C VAL A 563 33.45 1.74 8.42
N PRO A 564 34.68 1.24 8.20
CA PRO A 564 34.89 0.15 7.28
C PRO A 564 34.33 -1.16 7.83
N LEU A 565 33.99 -2.08 6.92
CA LEU A 565 33.59 -3.44 7.27
C LEU A 565 34.76 -4.17 7.94
N THR A 566 34.54 -4.72 9.13
CA THR A 566 35.57 -5.52 9.81
C THR A 566 35.63 -6.94 9.27
N GLN A 567 36.76 -7.63 9.47
CA GLN A 567 36.91 -9.03 9.08
C GLN A 567 35.88 -9.93 9.77
N GLU A 568 35.62 -9.72 11.06
CA GLU A 568 34.62 -10.48 11.82
C GLU A 568 33.21 -10.29 11.25
N GLN A 569 32.86 -9.07 10.84
CA GLN A 569 31.57 -8.77 10.21
C GLN A 569 31.47 -9.39 8.81
N TYR A 570 32.55 -9.34 8.02
CA TYR A 570 32.60 -10.01 6.73
C TYR A 570 32.39 -11.52 6.87
N GLU A 571 33.10 -12.17 7.79
CA GLU A 571 32.98 -13.61 8.03
C GLU A 571 31.55 -13.98 8.48
N ALA A 572 30.93 -13.17 9.34
CA ALA A 572 29.55 -13.36 9.75
C ALA A 572 28.56 -13.23 8.58
N PHE A 573 28.71 -12.22 7.73
CA PHE A 573 27.82 -12.00 6.58
C PHE A 573 28.04 -13.02 5.46
N ALA A 574 29.28 -13.45 5.25
CA ALA A 574 29.62 -14.51 4.30
C ALA A 574 29.04 -15.85 4.75
N ALA A 575 29.18 -16.21 6.03
CA ALA A 575 28.60 -17.43 6.59
C ALA A 575 27.06 -17.43 6.53
N ALA A 576 26.44 -16.25 6.66
CA ALA A 576 24.99 -16.08 6.51
C ALA A 576 24.50 -16.01 5.06
N GLY A 577 25.40 -16.06 4.06
CA GLY A 577 25.04 -15.95 2.63
C GLY A 577 24.56 -14.57 2.18
N ILE A 578 24.63 -13.55 3.04
CA ILE A 578 24.07 -12.22 2.78
C ILE A 578 24.77 -11.55 1.60
N ILE A 579 26.10 -11.63 1.54
CA ILE A 579 26.89 -10.95 0.50
C ILE A 579 26.59 -11.56 -0.89
N GLN A 580 26.44 -12.88 -0.95
CA GLN A 580 26.13 -13.59 -2.19
C GLN A 580 24.72 -13.23 -2.68
N GLU A 581 23.73 -13.22 -1.79
CA GLU A 581 22.36 -12.83 -2.14
C GLU A 581 22.27 -11.36 -2.58
N VAL A 582 23.02 -10.46 -1.93
CA VAL A 582 23.06 -9.04 -2.33
C VAL A 582 23.73 -8.86 -3.70
N LEU A 583 24.79 -9.61 -4.02
CA LEU A 583 25.38 -9.62 -5.36
C LEU A 583 24.41 -10.16 -6.41
N ASN A 584 23.75 -11.27 -6.07
CA ASN A 584 22.70 -11.88 -6.88
C ASN A 584 21.46 -11.00 -7.03
N THR A 585 21.28 -9.95 -6.25
CA THR A 585 20.15 -9.01 -6.41
C THR A 585 20.57 -7.69 -7.04
N GLY A 586 21.81 -7.23 -6.78
CA GLY A 586 22.33 -5.94 -7.25
C GLY A 586 22.98 -5.96 -8.64
N GLU A 587 23.45 -7.10 -9.13
CA GLU A 587 23.98 -7.22 -10.50
C GLU A 587 22.92 -7.64 -11.52
N LEU A 588 21.75 -8.07 -11.06
CA LEU A 588 20.74 -8.65 -11.93
C LEU A 588 19.73 -7.60 -12.40
N ASP A 589 20.02 -7.04 -13.58
CA ASP A 589 19.01 -6.92 -14.64
C ASP A 589 18.52 -8.33 -15.09
N ASP A 590 19.14 -9.41 -14.59
CA ASP A 590 18.80 -10.82 -14.82
C ASP A 590 17.51 -11.29 -14.14
N ASP A 591 16.77 -10.49 -13.36
CA ASP A 591 15.39 -10.87 -13.07
C ASP A 591 14.60 -10.96 -14.39
N ALA A 592 14.90 -10.12 -15.38
CA ALA A 592 14.35 -10.25 -16.73
C ALA A 592 14.89 -11.49 -17.45
N VAL A 593 16.19 -11.79 -17.35
CA VAL A 593 16.79 -12.98 -17.99
C VAL A 593 16.30 -14.29 -17.38
N ILE A 594 16.19 -14.38 -16.05
CA ILE A 594 15.64 -15.54 -15.34
C ILE A 594 14.14 -15.67 -15.65
N ARG A 595 13.39 -14.55 -15.68
CA ARG A 595 11.99 -14.54 -16.14
C ARG A 595 11.86 -15.01 -17.58
N ASP A 596 12.77 -14.62 -18.47
CA ASP A 596 12.78 -15.05 -19.88
C ASP A 596 13.13 -16.54 -19.99
N VAL A 597 14.18 -17.00 -19.30
CA VAL A 597 14.65 -18.39 -19.31
C VAL A 597 13.61 -19.35 -18.75
N PHE A 598 12.89 -18.96 -17.69
CA PHE A 598 11.81 -19.75 -17.09
C PHE A 598 10.42 -19.27 -17.51
N SER A 599 10.32 -18.42 -18.54
CA SER A 599 9.03 -18.00 -19.09
C SER A 599 8.28 -19.20 -19.65
N ARG A 600 6.95 -19.09 -19.71
CA ARG A 600 6.10 -20.09 -20.35
C ARG A 600 6.62 -20.43 -21.76
N ASP A 601 6.90 -19.42 -22.57
CA ASP A 601 7.29 -19.62 -23.97
C ASP A 601 8.66 -20.29 -24.07
N ALA A 602 9.62 -19.92 -23.22
CA ALA A 602 10.94 -20.56 -23.20
C ALA A 602 10.87 -22.02 -22.74
N ILE A 603 10.08 -22.33 -21.71
CA ILE A 603 9.94 -23.68 -21.17
C ILE A 603 9.14 -24.57 -22.16
N VAL A 604 8.07 -24.06 -22.75
CA VAL A 604 7.32 -24.78 -23.81
C VAL A 604 8.20 -25.06 -25.02
N ALA A 605 9.00 -24.09 -25.45
CA ALA A 605 9.94 -24.27 -26.56
C ALA A 605 11.04 -25.28 -26.22
N ARG A 606 11.65 -25.17 -25.03
CA ARG A 606 12.72 -26.05 -24.55
C ARG A 606 12.27 -27.51 -24.48
N HIS A 607 11.05 -27.75 -24.02
CA HIS A 607 10.46 -29.10 -23.93
C HIS A 607 9.68 -29.53 -25.16
N ASN A 608 9.60 -28.69 -26.20
CA ASN A 608 8.82 -28.96 -27.42
C ASN A 608 7.38 -29.44 -27.08
N PHE A 609 6.76 -28.80 -26.09
CA PHE A 609 5.47 -29.20 -25.55
C PHE A 609 4.34 -28.95 -26.57
N LYS A 610 3.52 -29.97 -26.83
CA LYS A 610 2.44 -29.92 -27.82
C LYS A 610 1.19 -30.61 -27.30
N PHE A 611 0.06 -29.90 -27.35
CA PHE A 611 -1.25 -30.52 -27.14
C PHE A 611 -1.60 -31.45 -28.29
N ASN A 612 -2.08 -32.65 -27.97
CA ASN A 612 -2.64 -33.57 -28.95
C ASN A 612 -4.02 -33.07 -29.34
N ARG A 613 -4.10 -32.33 -30.46
CA ARG A 613 -5.32 -31.90 -31.15
C ARG A 613 -6.31 -31.13 -30.27
N ARG A 614 -6.26 -29.78 -30.35
CA ARG A 614 -7.52 -29.01 -30.31
C ARG A 614 -8.35 -29.48 -31.51
N ASP A 615 -9.61 -29.82 -31.32
CA ASP A 615 -10.58 -29.75 -32.42
C ASP A 615 -10.77 -28.26 -32.78
N THR A 616 -9.79 -27.68 -33.47
CA THR A 616 -9.92 -26.38 -34.15
C THR A 616 -10.53 -26.63 -35.52
N ASN A 617 -11.80 -27.02 -35.54
CA ASN A 617 -12.64 -27.00 -36.74
C ASN A 617 -14.10 -26.66 -36.37
N ASP A 618 -14.28 -25.71 -35.46
CA ASP A 618 -15.53 -24.95 -35.36
C ASP A 618 -15.17 -23.46 -35.25
N PRO A 619 -15.35 -22.66 -36.31
CA PRO A 619 -15.04 -21.23 -36.29
C PRO A 619 -16.04 -20.41 -35.47
N ASP A 620 -17.09 -21.01 -34.90
CA ASP A 620 -18.12 -20.31 -34.10
C ASP A 620 -18.20 -20.80 -32.63
N ALA A 621 -17.19 -21.51 -32.12
CA ALA A 621 -17.14 -21.85 -30.70
C ALA A 621 -16.57 -20.68 -29.87
N ASP A 622 -17.45 -19.95 -29.17
CA ASP A 622 -17.08 -18.91 -28.20
C ASP A 622 -16.00 -19.39 -27.20
N PRO A 623 -15.06 -18.50 -26.80
CA PRO A 623 -14.06 -18.85 -25.80
C PRO A 623 -14.75 -19.27 -24.49
N PRO A 624 -14.24 -20.28 -23.76
CA PRO A 624 -14.81 -20.67 -22.48
C PRO A 624 -14.76 -19.46 -21.55
N THR A 625 -15.95 -18.96 -21.23
CA THR A 625 -16.15 -17.89 -20.27
C THR A 625 -15.58 -18.34 -18.94
N THR A 626 -14.60 -17.58 -18.44
CA THR A 626 -14.27 -17.54 -17.02
C THR A 626 -15.53 -17.21 -16.24
N SER A 627 -16.17 -18.23 -15.67
CA SER A 627 -17.24 -18.07 -14.70
C SER A 627 -16.66 -17.59 -13.37
N ALA A 628 -16.27 -16.31 -13.33
CA ALA A 628 -16.26 -15.55 -12.09
C ALA A 628 -17.73 -15.30 -11.69
N GLY A 629 -18.35 -16.33 -11.11
CA GLY A 629 -19.68 -16.29 -10.51
C GLY A 629 -19.57 -16.54 -9.02
N LEU A 630 -19.37 -15.47 -8.26
CA LEU A 630 -19.61 -15.42 -6.83
C LEU A 630 -21.05 -15.87 -6.54
N GLY A 631 -21.19 -16.98 -5.83
CA GLY A 631 -22.43 -17.43 -5.22
C GLY A 631 -22.13 -17.85 -3.78
N GLY A 632 -22.39 -16.94 -2.84
CA GLY A 632 -22.18 -17.12 -1.40
C GLY A 632 -21.81 -15.81 -0.72
#